data_AF-X0YYJ3-F1
#
_entry.id   AF-X0YYJ3-F1
#
_cell.length_a   1.000
_cell.length_b   1.000
_cell.length_c   1.000
_cell.angle_alpha   90.00
_cell.angle_beta   90.00
_cell.angle_gamma   90.00
#
_symmetry.space_group_name_H-M   'P 1'
#
loop_
_entity.id
_entity.type
_entity.pdbx_description
1 polymer ?
#
loop_
_entity_poly.entity_id
_entity_poly.type
_entity_poly.pdbx_seq_one_letter_code
_entity_poly.pdbx_strand_id
1 'polypeptide(L)' 'MVDKTRYSVTLTDSYMKGLNELIERGLYMDEQDAIRKALQNLFEKHGVKVFKDF' A
#
# COMPACT_ATOMS: atom_id res chain seq x y z
N MET A 1 8.57 -20.33 0.17
CA MET A 1 8.50 -19.11 -0.67
C MET A 1 7.08 -18.57 -0.56
N VAL A 2 6.90 -17.26 -0.39
CA VAL A 2 5.56 -16.64 -0.44
C VAL A 2 5.27 -16.31 -1.90
N ASP A 3 4.19 -16.84 -2.45
CA ASP A 3 3.79 -16.56 -3.82
C ASP A 3 3.39 -15.08 -3.94
N LYS A 4 3.93 -14.39 -4.94
CA LYS A 4 3.69 -12.97 -5.20
C LYS A 4 2.97 -12.80 -6.53
N THR A 5 1.88 -12.06 -6.52
CA THR A 5 1.13 -11.67 -7.72
C THR A 5 1.26 -10.17 -7.94
N ARG A 6 1.52 -9.74 -9.18
CA ARG A 6 1.59 -8.32 -9.56
C ARG A 6 0.23 -7.85 -10.04
N TYR A 7 -0.26 -6.76 -9.45
CA TYR A 7 -1.41 -6.01 -9.93
C TYR A 7 -0.96 -4.65 -10.47
N SER A 8 -1.59 -4.20 -11.56
CA SER A 8 -1.40 -2.85 -12.13
C SER A 8 -2.74 -2.13 -12.10
N VAL A 9 -2.74 -0.88 -11.63
CA VAL A 9 -3.93 -0.03 -11.58
C VAL A 9 -3.60 1.33 -12.19
N THR A 10 -4.56 1.89 -12.92
CA THR A 10 -4.47 3.26 -13.44
C THR A 10 -5.13 4.20 -12.44
N LEU A 11 -4.38 5.20 -11.96
CA LEU A 11 -4.86 6.19 -11.00
C LEU A 11 -4.75 7.59 -11.60
N THR A 12 -5.52 8.55 -11.08
CA THR A 12 -5.40 9.95 -11.49
C THR A 12 -4.18 10.61 -10.87
N ASP A 13 -3.72 11.71 -11.47
CA ASP A 13 -2.55 12.46 -11.00
C ASP A 13 -2.65 12.88 -9.53
N SER A 14 -3.85 13.16 -9.03
CA SER A 14 -4.06 13.52 -7.62
C SER A 14 -3.64 12.40 -6.66
N TYR A 15 -3.87 11.13 -7.02
CA TYR A 15 -3.41 10.00 -6.23
C TYR A 15 -1.89 9.86 -6.30
N MET A 16 -1.30 10.04 -7.49
CA MET A 16 0.15 9.97 -7.66
C MET A 16 0.86 11.06 -6.85
N LYS A 17 0.34 12.30 -6.87
CA LYS A 17 0.85 13.39 -6.04
C LYS A 17 0.75 13.09 -4.55
N GLY A 18 -0.38 12.52 -4.12
CA GLY A 18 -0.55 12.10 -2.72
C GLY A 18 0.46 11.03 -2.30
N LEU A 19 0.72 10.03 -3.15
CA LEU A 19 1.73 8.99 -2.88
C LEU A 19 3.14 9.57 -2.79
N ASN A 20 3.50 10.46 -3.72
CA ASN A 20 4.82 11.10 -3.73
C ASN A 20 5.04 11.96 -2.48
N GLU A 21 4.05 12.75 -2.08
CA GLU A 21 4.13 13.58 -0.86
C GLU A 21 4.40 12.72 0.39
N LEU A 22 3.80 11.52 0.47
CA LEU A 22 4.04 10.61 1.59
C LEU A 22 5.48 10.09 1.61
N ILE A 23 6.07 9.83 0.43
CA ILE A 23 7.46 9.39 0.28
C ILE A 23 8.42 10.55 0.58
N GLU A 24 8.14 11.75 0.06
CA GLU A 24 8.94 12.96 0.29
C GLU A 24 9.01 13.34 1.77
N ARG A 25 7.94 13.07 2.53
CA ARG A 25 7.91 13.23 3.99
C ARG A 25 8.65 12.11 4.76
N GLY A 26 9.16 11.11 4.06
CA GLY A 26 9.84 9.95 4.65
C GLY A 26 8.91 9.00 5.40
N LEU A 27 7.59 9.05 5.14
CA LEU A 27 6.62 8.17 5.80
C LEU A 27 6.60 6.76 5.21
N TYR A 28 6.99 6.63 3.94
CA TYR A 28 7.12 5.36 3.22
C TYR A 28 8.35 5.38 2.33
N MET A 29 8.90 4.20 2.03
CA MET A 29 10.11 4.11 1.19
C MET A 29 9.82 4.32 -0.29
N ASP A 30 8.69 3.79 -0.76
CA ASP A 30 8.26 3.85 -2.16
C ASP A 30 6.73 3.76 -2.26
N GLU A 31 6.18 3.90 -3.48
CA GLU A 31 4.75 3.85 -3.72
C GLU A 31 4.17 2.47 -3.40
N GLN A 32 4.94 1.39 -3.59
CA GLN A 32 4.48 0.02 -3.33
C GLN A 32 4.32 -0.23 -1.84
N ASP A 33 5.23 0.29 -1.02
CA ASP A 33 5.16 0.25 0.44
C ASP A 33 3.93 1.02 0.94
N ALA A 34 3.73 2.25 0.47
CA ALA A 34 2.56 3.05 0.80
C ALA A 34 1.23 2.35 0.41
N ILE A 35 1.16 1.78 -0.80
CA ILE A 35 -0.03 1.05 -1.28
C ILE A 35 -0.26 -0.22 -0.46
N ARG A 36 0.78 -0.99 -0.14
CA ARG A 36 0.66 -2.18 0.72
C ARG A 36 0.13 -1.82 2.10
N LYS A 37 0.63 -0.73 2.70
CA LYS A 37 0.13 -0.26 4.00
C LYS A 37 -1.32 0.20 3.92
N ALA A 38 -1.70 0.90 2.85
CA ALA A 38 -3.09 1.30 2.62
C ALA A 38 -4.03 0.09 2.51
N LEU A 39 -3.61 -0.97 1.80
CA LEU A 39 -4.37 -2.23 1.71
C LEU A 39 -4.45 -2.93 3.07
N GLN A 40 -3.36 -2.98 3.84
CA GLN A 40 -3.40 -3.50 5.20
C GLN A 40 -4.44 -2.77 6.05
N ASN A 41 -4.40 -1.44 6.06
CA ASN A 41 -5.35 -0.62 6.83
C ASN A 41 -6.80 -0.85 6.36
N LEU A 42 -7.01 -1.02 5.05
CA LEU A 42 -8.32 -1.37 4.50
C LEU A 42 -8.80 -2.72 5.03
N PHE A 43 -7.95 -3.75 4.99
CA PHE A 43 -8.30 -5.07 5.48
C PHE A 43 -8.60 -5.07 6.98
N GLU A 44 -7.76 -4.42 7.78
CA GLU A 44 -7.97 -4.24 9.23
C GLU A 44 -9.29 -3.55 9.53
N LYS A 45 -9.63 -2.48 8.80
CA LYS A 45 -10.90 -1.77 8.93
C LYS A 45 -12.11 -2.66 8.66
N HIS A 46 -11.97 -3.67 7.81
CA HIS A 46 -13.02 -4.63 7.47
C HIS A 46 -12.91 -5.96 8.24
N GLY A 47 -12.04 -6.05 9.27
CA GLY A 47 -11.87 -7.26 10.08
C GLY A 47 -11.16 -8.41 9.36
N VAL A 48 -10.52 -8.14 8.22
CA VAL A 48 -9.76 -9.13 7.44
C VAL A 48 -8.32 -9.15 7.94
N LYS A 49 -7.92 -10.22 8.63
CA LYS A 49 -6.53 -10.41 9.07
C LYS A 49 -5.68 -10.97 7.93
N VAL A 50 -4.91 -10.11 7.29
CA VAL A 50 -3.95 -10.45 6.21
C VAL A 50 -2.60 -10.97 6.74
N PHE A 51 -2.25 -10.62 7.98
CA PHE A 51 -1.03 -11.11 8.62
C PHE A 51 -1.42 -12.19 9.63
N LYS A 52 -1.03 -13.44 9.37
CA LYS A 52 -0.81 -14.41 10.45
C LYS A 52 0.51 -14.00 11.09
N ASP A 53 0.49 -13.83 12.41
CA ASP A 53 1.70 -13.71 13.23
C ASP A 53 2.73 -14.77 12.78
N PHE A 54 3.92 -14.32 12.39
CA PHE A 54 5.09 -15.16 12.14
C PHE A 54 5.93 -15.21 13.41
#